data_AF-V9I7A7-F1
#
_entry.id   AF-V9I7A7-F1
#
_cell.length_a   1.000
_cell.length_b   1.000
_cell.length_c   1.000
_cell.angle_alpha   90.00
_cell.angle_beta   90.00
_cell.angle_gamma   90.00
#
_symmetry.space_group_name_H-M   'P 1'
#
loop_
_entity.id
_entity.type
_entity.pdbx_description
1 polymer ?
#
loop_
_entity_poly.entity_id
_entity_poly.type
_entity_poly.pdbx_seq_one_letter_code
_entity_poly.pdbx_strand_id
1 'polypeptide(L)' 'MGRRCLLLMLYLLTIFGFLATNAFSTNNESCSLRQFQCANGKCIPLPWICDGTDDCGDKSDETIKKCEGE' A
#
# COMPACT_ATOMS: atom_id res chain seq x y z
N MET A 1 -12.61 -15.85 -44.62
CA MET A 1 -11.90 -15.21 -43.49
C MET A 1 -12.93 -14.77 -42.46
N GLY A 2 -13.29 -15.67 -41.55
CA GLY A 2 -14.49 -15.54 -40.71
C GLY A 2 -14.24 -14.84 -39.37
N ARG A 3 -15.34 -14.43 -38.75
CA ARG A 3 -15.53 -13.77 -37.44
C ARG A 3 -14.66 -14.29 -36.27
N ARG A 4 -14.04 -15.46 -36.45
CA ARG A 4 -13.04 -16.07 -35.56
C ARG A 4 -11.74 -15.27 -35.45
N CYS A 5 -11.31 -14.59 -36.52
CA CYS A 5 -10.11 -13.74 -36.49
C CYS A 5 -10.36 -12.45 -35.68
N LEU A 6 -11.57 -11.87 -35.79
CA LEU A 6 -11.98 -10.70 -35.01
C LEU A 6 -12.12 -11.05 -33.51
N LEU A 7 -12.68 -12.21 -33.18
CA LEU A 7 -12.79 -12.70 -31.80
C LEU A 7 -11.42 -12.94 -31.14
N LEU A 8 -10.42 -13.47 -31.88
CA LEU A 8 -9.05 -13.64 -31.38
C LEU A 8 -8.31 -12.31 -31.20
N MET A 9 -8.52 -11.34 -32.10
CA MET A 9 -7.94 -10.00 -31.96
C MET A 9 -8.53 -9.24 -30.77
N LEU A 10 -9.85 -9.36 -30.54
CA LEU A 10 -10.50 -8.80 -29.35
C LEU A 10 -10.02 -9.51 -28.07
N TYR A 11 -9.80 -10.82 -28.11
CA TYR A 11 -9.27 -11.59 -26.97
C TYR A 11 -7.86 -11.12 -26.56
N LEU A 12 -6.97 -10.89 -27.53
CA LEU A 12 -5.62 -10.37 -27.29
C LEU A 12 -5.62 -8.92 -26.78
N LEU A 13 -6.52 -8.06 -27.29
CA LEU A 13 -6.70 -6.69 -26.79
C LEU A 13 -7.26 -6.67 -25.36
N THR A 14 -8.18 -7.59 -25.02
CA THR A 14 -8.70 -7.73 -23.65
C THR A 14 -7.67 -8.31 -22.69
N ILE A 15 -6.77 -9.21 -23.13
CA ILE A 15 -5.70 -9.75 -22.29
C ILE A 15 -4.60 -8.70 -22.06
N PHE A 16 -4.18 -7.96 -23.09
CA PHE A 16 -3.27 -6.83 -22.93
C PHE A 16 -3.86 -5.73 -22.04
N GLY A 17 -5.17 -5.49 -22.15
CA GLY A 17 -5.91 -4.61 -21.26
C GLY A 17 -5.98 -5.14 -19.82
N PHE A 18 -6.30 -6.42 -19.62
CA PHE A 18 -6.45 -7.03 -18.29
C PHE A 18 -5.11 -7.18 -17.53
N LEU A 19 -4.02 -7.44 -18.27
CA LEU A 19 -2.65 -7.43 -17.71
C LEU A 19 -2.14 -6.00 -17.44
N ALA A 20 -2.66 -4.99 -18.13
CA ALA A 20 -2.36 -3.57 -17.89
C ALA A 20 -3.33 -2.86 -16.91
N THR A 21 -4.52 -3.43 -16.64
CA THR A 21 -5.46 -2.94 -15.61
C THR A 21 -5.11 -3.46 -14.23
N ASN A 22 -4.14 -4.36 -14.11
CA ASN A 22 -3.38 -4.47 -12.88
C ASN A 22 -2.46 -3.25 -12.82
N ALA A 23 -3.07 -2.08 -12.63
CA ALA A 23 -2.45 -1.05 -11.86
C ALA A 23 -2.00 -1.73 -10.56
N PHE A 24 -0.72 -2.10 -10.50
CA PHE A 24 -0.01 -2.17 -9.22
C PHE A 24 0.13 -0.73 -8.73
N SER A 25 -1.01 -0.10 -8.48
CA SER A 25 -1.13 0.85 -7.44
C SER A 25 -1.76 0.04 -6.34
N THR A 26 -0.91 -0.61 -5.55
CA THR A 26 -1.27 -0.87 -4.16
C THR A 26 -1.44 0.50 -3.49
N ASN A 27 -2.48 1.25 -3.86
CA ASN A 27 -3.14 2.15 -2.94
C ASN A 27 -3.94 1.25 -2.00
N ASN A 28 -3.20 0.45 -1.24
CA ASN A 28 -3.70 0.04 0.04
C ASN A 28 -3.77 1.34 0.83
N GLU A 29 -4.95 1.71 1.32
CA GLU A 29 -5.19 2.85 2.19
C GLU A 29 -4.55 2.61 3.58
N SER A 30 -3.25 2.38 3.55
CA SER A 30 -2.36 2.08 4.65
C SER A 30 -1.10 2.85 4.33
N CYS A 31 -0.43 3.38 5.34
CA CYS A 31 0.76 4.20 5.15
C CYS A 31 1.76 3.59 4.17
N SER A 32 2.59 4.44 3.55
CA SER A 32 3.60 4.00 2.58
C SER A 32 4.46 2.86 3.14
N LEU A 33 5.08 2.03 2.28
CA LEU A 33 5.84 0.83 2.69
C LEU A 33 6.92 1.07 3.77
N ARG A 34 7.32 2.33 3.97
CA ARG A 34 8.34 2.78 4.94
C ARG A 34 7.77 3.72 6.02
N GLN A 35 6.47 3.66 6.26
CA GLN A 35 5.77 4.46 7.23
C GLN A 35 5.02 3.57 8.22
N PHE A 36 4.87 4.07 9.43
CA PHE A 36 4.07 3.49 10.48
C PHE A 36 2.72 4.20 10.56
N GLN A 37 1.66 3.40 10.71
CA GLN A 37 0.32 3.91 10.95
C GLN A 37 0.04 3.97 12.44
N CYS A 38 -0.16 5.19 12.91
CA CYS A 38 -0.62 5.52 14.24
C CYS A 38 -2.01 4.97 14.57
N ALA A 39 -2.34 4.91 15.86
CA ALA A 39 -3.68 4.54 16.31
C ALA A 39 -4.76 5.57 15.87
N ASN A 40 -4.39 6.85 15.80
CA ASN A 40 -5.22 7.91 15.23
C ASN A 40 -5.30 7.92 13.68
N GLY A 41 -4.61 6.99 13.00
CA GLY A 41 -4.57 6.88 11.54
C GLY A 41 -3.54 7.77 10.83
N LYS A 42 -2.78 8.60 11.56
CA LYS A 42 -1.64 9.36 11.02
C LYS A 42 -0.53 8.42 10.56
N CYS A 43 0.22 8.86 9.54
CA CYS A 43 1.39 8.15 9.06
C CYS A 43 2.65 8.91 9.45
N ILE A 44 3.60 8.22 10.10
CA ILE A 44 4.93 8.74 10.43
C ILE A 44 6.01 7.85 9.81
N PRO A 45 7.24 8.34 9.59
CA PRO A 45 8.38 7.51 9.20
C PRO A 45 8.67 6.40 10.23
N LEU A 46 9.06 5.21 9.76
CA LEU A 46 9.53 4.11 10.63
C LEU A 46 10.62 4.49 11.67
N PRO A 47 11.61 5.35 11.38
CA PRO A 47 12.62 5.72 12.39
C PRO A 47 12.12 6.61 13.53
N TRP A 48 10.88 7.10 13.46
CA TRP A 48 10.26 7.91 14.52
C TRP A 48 9.42 7.06 15.48
N ILE A 49 9.55 5.73 15.40
CA ILE A 49 8.91 4.83 16.36
C ILE A 49 9.90 4.62 17.50
N CYS A 50 9.46 4.83 18.74
CA CYS A 50 10.29 4.65 19.93
C CYS A 50 11.54 5.55 19.93
N ASP A 51 11.41 6.77 19.43
CA ASP A 51 12.52 7.73 19.36
C ASP A 51 12.55 8.72 20.55
N GLY A 52 11.57 8.60 21.45
CA GLY A 52 11.40 9.45 22.62
C GLY A 52 10.53 10.68 22.39
N THR A 53 9.97 10.86 21.18
CA THR A 53 9.12 11.99 20.79
C THR A 53 7.72 11.51 20.41
N ASP A 54 6.68 12.28 20.79
CA ASP A 54 5.31 12.02 20.33
C ASP A 54 5.11 12.60 18.92
N ASP A 55 5.60 11.89 17.92
CA ASP A 55 5.42 12.24 16.51
C ASP A 55 4.00 11.94 16.05
N CYS A 56 3.35 10.99 16.69
CA CYS A 56 2.01 10.59 16.35
C CYS A 56 0.93 11.59 16.82
N GLY A 57 1.16 12.27 17.95
CA GLY A 57 0.22 13.16 18.64
C GLY A 57 -0.80 12.43 19.54
N ASP A 58 -0.76 11.10 19.55
CA ASP A 58 -1.51 10.23 20.46
C ASP A 58 -0.60 9.27 21.24
N LYS A 59 0.73 9.40 21.11
CA LYS A 59 1.78 8.54 21.70
C LYS A 59 1.70 7.06 21.31
N SER A 60 1.02 6.71 20.21
CA SER A 60 0.92 5.32 19.76
C SER A 60 2.22 4.78 19.16
N ASP A 61 3.10 5.68 18.71
CA ASP A 61 4.50 5.45 18.34
C ASP A 61 5.42 5.20 19.54
N GLU A 62 5.15 5.84 20.68
CA GLU A 62 5.94 5.76 21.91
C GLU A 62 5.39 4.77 22.97
N THR A 63 4.43 3.94 22.59
CA THR A 63 3.81 3.00 23.52
C THR A 63 4.74 1.83 23.82
N ILE A 64 4.95 1.50 25.11
CA ILE A 64 5.83 0.39 25.55
C ILE A 64 5.54 -0.93 24.82
N LYS A 65 4.28 -1.28 24.57
CA LYS A 65 3.92 -2.49 23.79
C LYS A 65 4.49 -2.54 22.38
N LYS A 66 4.85 -1.37 21.82
CA LYS A 66 5.48 -1.20 20.50
C LYS A 66 7.01 -1.18 20.61
N CYS A 67 7.52 -0.69 21.74
CA CYS A 67 8.95 -0.51 22.05
C CYS A 67 9.56 -1.64 22.90
N GLU A 68 8.79 -2.66 23.27
CA GLU A 68 9.27 -3.85 23.97
C GLU A 68 10.12 -4.71 23.03
N GLY A 69 11.40 -4.32 22.86
CA GLY A 69 12.36 -5.08 22.07
C GLY A 69 13.65 -4.36 21.67
N GLU A 70 14.14 -3.38 22.44
CA GLU A 70 15.55 -2.95 22.34
C GLU A 70 16.51 -3.98 22.98
#